data_AF-A0A8S2Z555-F1
#
_entry.id   AF-A0A8S2Z555-F1
#
_cell.length_a   1.000
_cell.length_b   1.000
_cell.length_c   1.000
_cell.angle_alpha   90.00
_cell.angle_beta   90.00
_cell.angle_gamma   90.00
#
_symmetry.space_group_name_H-M   'P 1'
#
loop_
_entity.id
_entity.type
_entity.pdbx_description
1 polymer ?
#
loop_
_entity_poly.entity_id
_entity_poly.type
_entity_poly.pdbx_seq_one_letter_code
_entity_poly.pdbx_strand_id
1 'polypeptide(L)' 'MDPNGIFSNNELDLQKIKVYGFDFDYTLARYKPALHSLIYDNAKTFLVKNLRVK' A
#
# COMPACT_ATOMS: atom_id res chain seq x y z
N MET A 1 14.78 13.61 -5.51
CA MET A 1 14.42 12.48 -6.39
C MET A 1 13.31 12.92 -7.31
N ASP A 2 13.31 12.46 -8.56
CA ASP A 2 12.26 12.75 -9.52
C ASP A 2 10.97 11.97 -9.16
N PRO A 3 9.83 12.65 -8.91
CA PRO A 3 8.56 11.98 -8.59
C PRO A 3 8.02 11.10 -9.73
N ASN A 4 8.52 11.26 -10.96
CA ASN A 4 8.15 10.45 -12.12
C ASN A 4 9.28 9.52 -12.58
N GLY A 5 10.37 9.43 -11.79
CA GLY A 5 11.50 8.58 -12.13
C GLY A 5 11.09 7.11 -12.21
N ILE A 6 11.42 6.45 -13.32
CA ILE A 6 11.27 5.01 -13.49
C ILE A 6 12.63 4.37 -13.22
N PHE A 7 12.70 3.51 -12.22
CA PHE A 7 13.95 2.87 -11.79
C PHE A 7 13.91 1.39 -12.12
N SER A 8 14.93 0.89 -12.81
CA SER A 8 15.04 -0.52 -13.18
C SER A 8 16.11 -1.21 -12.35
N ASN A 9 15.75 -2.33 -11.75
CA ASN A 9 16.71 -3.20 -11.06
C ASN A 9 17.37 -4.19 -12.03
N ASN A 10 16.67 -4.58 -13.10
CA ASN A 10 17.13 -5.52 -14.13
C ASN A 10 16.72 -5.01 -15.52
N GLU A 11 17.23 -5.63 -16.58
CA GLU A 11 16.73 -5.37 -17.94
C GLU A 11 15.31 -5.91 -18.11
N LEU A 12 14.40 -5.08 -18.62
CA LEU A 12 13.01 -5.43 -18.90
C LEU A 12 12.57 -4.84 -20.25
N ASP A 13 12.15 -5.70 -21.17
CA ASP A 13 11.61 -5.32 -22.47
C ASP A 13 10.07 -5.25 -22.41
N LEU A 14 9.55 -4.02 -22.27
CA LEU A 14 8.11 -3.78 -22.17
C LEU A 14 7.34 -4.16 -23.44
N GLN A 15 7.98 -4.25 -24.61
CA GLN A 15 7.30 -4.63 -25.86
C GLN A 15 6.83 -6.09 -25.85
N LYS A 16 7.48 -6.94 -25.04
CA LYS A 16 7.12 -8.36 -24.90
C LYS A 16 5.97 -8.59 -23.90
N ILE A 17 5.60 -7.57 -23.11
CA ILE A 17 4.54 -7.66 -22.11
C ILE A 17 3.20 -7.35 -22.79
N LYS A 18 2.27 -8.31 -22.74
CA LYS A 18 0.95 -8.20 -23.39
C LYS A 18 -0.18 -7.83 -22.44
N VAL A 19 0.01 -8.04 -21.15
CA VAL A 19 -0.99 -7.84 -20.11
C VAL A 19 -0.32 -7.19 -18.91
N TYR A 20 -0.95 -6.16 -18.37
CA TYR A 20 -0.51 -5.46 -17.16
C TYR A 20 -1.54 -5.69 -16.06
N GLY A 21 -1.15 -6.45 -15.04
CA GLY A 21 -1.94 -6.60 -13.83
C GLY A 21 -1.56 -5.51 -12.83
N PHE A 22 -2.56 -4.88 -12.22
CA PHE A 22 -2.37 -3.91 -11.14
C PHE A 22 -3.06 -4.40 -9.89
N ASP A 23 -2.38 -4.31 -8.76
CA ASP A 23 -3.05 -4.36 -7.47
C ASP A 23 -3.92 -3.10 -7.29
N PHE A 24 -4.95 -3.19 -6.45
CA PHE A 24 -5.88 -2.06 -6.27
C PHE A 24 -5.38 -1.10 -5.20
N ASP A 25 -5.24 -1.58 -3.95
CA ASP A 25 -4.90 -0.74 -2.81
C ASP A 25 -3.43 -0.30 -2.86
N TYR A 26 -3.17 0.98 -2.65
CA TYR A 26 -1.84 1.60 -2.68
C TYR A 26 -1.08 1.54 -4.01
N THR A 27 -1.60 0.85 -5.02
CA THR A 27 -1.08 0.87 -6.40
C THR A 27 -1.94 1.77 -7.29
N LEU A 28 -3.23 1.47 -7.47
CA LEU A 28 -4.16 2.34 -8.20
C LEU A 28 -4.84 3.34 -7.27
N ALA A 29 -5.33 2.86 -6.12
CA ALA A 29 -5.96 3.68 -5.10
C ALA A 29 -4.90 4.21 -4.13
N ARG A 30 -4.48 5.47 -4.31
CA ARG A 30 -3.58 6.14 -3.37
C ARG A 30 -4.37 6.77 -2.22
N TYR A 31 -4.27 6.16 -1.05
CA TYR A 31 -4.91 6.66 0.16
C TYR A 31 -4.21 7.88 0.75
N LYS A 32 -4.99 8.73 1.44
CA LYS A 32 -4.46 9.85 2.21
C LYS A 32 -3.73 9.32 3.45
N PRO A 33 -2.71 10.04 3.97
CA PRO A 33 -2.02 9.65 5.20
C PRO A 33 -2.95 9.39 6.40
N ALA A 34 -4.11 10.05 6.43
CA ALA A 34 -5.13 9.86 7.47
C ALA A 34 -5.64 8.41 7.60
N LEU A 35 -5.59 7.60 6.52
CA LEU A 35 -6.00 6.20 6.59
C LEU A 35 -5.12 5.39 7.56
N HIS A 36 -3.80 5.67 7.61
CA HIS A 36 -2.90 4.95 8.49
C HIS A 36 -3.23 5.18 9.96
N SER A 37 -3.56 6.43 10.34
CA SER A 37 -4.02 6.77 11.69
C SER A 37 -5.33 6.06 12.03
N LEU A 38 -6.28 6.03 11.09
CA LEU A 38 -7.56 5.35 11.28
C LEU A 38 -7.38 3.84 11.51
N ILE A 39 -6.56 3.17 10.70
CA ILE A 39 -6.26 1.74 10.86
C ILE A 39 -5.64 1.49 12.23
N TYR A 40 -4.64 2.29 12.62
CA TYR A 40 -3.98 2.17 13.91
C TYR A 40 -4.95 2.34 15.08
N ASP A 41 -5.78 3.39 15.04
CA ASP A 41 -6.73 3.66 16.13
C ASP A 41 -7.78 2.57 16.24
N ASN A 42 -8.31 2.07 15.13
CA ASN A 42 -9.25 0.96 15.11
C ASN A 42 -8.64 -0.31 15.71
N ALA A 43 -7.42 -0.66 15.30
CA ALA A 43 -6.70 -1.81 15.83
C ALA A 43 -6.42 -1.66 17.33
N LYS A 44 -5.92 -0.51 17.77
CA LYS A 44 -5.67 -0.19 19.19
C LYS A 44 -6.95 -0.31 20.01
N THR A 45 -8.06 0.26 19.55
CA THR A 45 -9.36 0.16 20.21
C THR A 45 -9.84 -1.28 20.29
N PHE A 46 -9.67 -2.07 19.22
CA PHE A 46 -10.02 -3.48 19.22
C PHE A 46 -9.22 -4.27 20.27
N LEU A 47 -7.90 -4.09 20.33
CA LEU A 47 -7.03 -4.78 21.29
C LEU A 47 -7.39 -4.42 22.74
N VAL A 48 -7.57 -3.13 23.04
CA VAL A 48 -7.92 -2.67 24.39
C VAL A 48 -9.27 -3.24 24.86
N LYS A 49 -10.24 -3.35 23.95
CA LYS A 49 -11.58 -3.86 24.31
C LYS A 49 -11.61 -5.37 24.51
N ASN A 50 -10.89 -6.14 23.69
CA ASN A 50 -11.06 -7.59 23.61
C ASN A 50 -9.93 -8.40 24.25
N LEU A 51 -8.75 -7.79 24.45
CA LEU A 51 -7.55 -8.50 24.92
C LEU A 51 -6.95 -7.90 26.19
N ARG A 52 -7.63 -6.94 26.85
CA ARG A 52 -7.27 -6.57 28.22
C ARG A 52 -7.49 -7.78 29.12
N VAL A 53 -6.37 -8.40 29.52
CA VAL A 53 -6.34 -9.40 30.59
C VAL A 53 -6.88 -8.72 31.86
N LYS A 54 -7.92 -9.28 32.46
CA LYS A 54 -8.37 -8.90 33.80
C LYS A 54 -7.31 -9.26 34.82
#